data_AF-A0A3L6JA46-F1
#
_entry.id   AF-A0A3L6JA46-F1
#
_cell.length_a   1.000
_cell.length_b   1.000
_cell.length_c   1.000
_cell.angle_alpha   90.00
_cell.angle_beta   90.00
_cell.angle_gamma   90.00
#
_symmetry.space_group_name_H-M   'P 1'
#
loop_
_entity.id
_entity.type
_entity.pdbx_description
1 polymer ?
#
loop_
_entity_poly.entity_id
_entity_poly.type
_entity_poly.pdbx_seq_one_letter_code
_entity_poly.pdbx_strand_id
1 'polypeptide(L)'
;MNEKIVSAACKRGEKVWTGERHNKIIEQMFNEGLGMPVRQSEQGFLTSEGRFVDRYDAAVLAFEAGQTEILKSCLSSEDLW
;
A
#
# COMPACT_ATOMS: atom_id res chain seq x y z
N MET A 1 -15.56 3.21 14.22
CA MET A 1 -14.36 2.38 13.96
C MET A 1 -13.45 3.23 13.09
N ASN A 2 -12.15 3.27 13.38
CA ASN A 2 -11.19 3.98 12.52
C ASN A 2 -10.90 3.11 11.29
N GLU A 3 -10.82 3.74 10.13
CA GLU A 3 -10.39 3.11 8.87
C GLU A 3 -8.98 2.52 9.04
N LYS A 4 -8.74 1.33 8.49
CA LYS A 4 -7.49 0.58 8.68
C LYS A 4 -6.86 0.22 7.35
N ILE A 5 -5.56 -0.04 7.37
CA ILE A 5 -4.85 -0.67 6.26
C ILE A 5 -5.11 -2.18 6.27
N VAL A 6 -5.52 -2.74 5.13
CA VAL A 6 -5.85 -4.17 5.01
C VAL A 6 -4.93 -4.94 4.06
N SER A 7 -4.23 -4.27 3.15
CA SER A 7 -3.30 -4.90 2.21
C SER A 7 -2.31 -3.88 1.64
N ALA A 8 -1.08 -4.29 1.34
CA ALA A 8 -0.22 -3.51 0.44
C ALA A 8 -0.89 -3.43 -0.93
N ALA A 9 -0.67 -2.32 -1.62
CA ALA A 9 -1.25 -2.11 -2.94
C ALA A 9 -0.30 -1.37 -3.88
N CYS A 10 -0.41 -1.67 -5.17
CA CYS A 10 0.11 -0.82 -6.22
C CYS A 10 -1.04 -0.36 -7.12
N LYS A 11 -1.00 0.88 -7.60
CA LYS A 11 -2.01 1.44 -8.52
C LYS A 11 -1.34 2.01 -9.77
N ARG A 12 -1.85 1.60 -10.94
CA ARG A 12 -1.44 2.13 -12.25
C ARG A 12 -2.69 2.29 -13.12
N GLY A 13 -3.00 3.54 -13.48
CA GLY A 13 -4.28 3.88 -14.09
C GLY A 13 -5.43 3.58 -13.13
N GLU A 14 -6.44 2.86 -13.61
CA GLU A 14 -7.62 2.48 -12.82
C GLU A 14 -7.44 1.17 -12.05
N LYS A 15 -6.44 0.37 -12.40
CA LYS A 15 -6.22 -0.94 -11.78
C LYS A 15 -5.40 -0.81 -10.50
N VAL A 16 -5.85 -1.54 -9.48
CA VAL A 16 -5.18 -1.70 -8.19
C VAL A 16 -4.82 -3.18 -8.04
N TRP A 17 -3.56 -3.45 -7.78
CA TRP A 17 -3.06 -4.76 -7.38
C TRP A 17 -2.85 -4.76 -5.88
N THR A 18 -3.21 -5.84 -5.22
CA THR A 18 -3.10 -5.98 -3.76
C THR A 18 -2.38 -7.25 -3.38
N GLY A 19 -1.69 -7.22 -2.24
CA GLY A 19 -1.00 -8.37 -1.68
C GLY A 19 -0.40 -8.05 -0.33
N GLU A 20 0.34 -9.00 0.24
CA GLU A 20 1.01 -8.81 1.53
C GLU A 20 2.23 -7.87 1.41
N ARG A 21 3.00 -8.00 0.33
CA ARG A 21 4.28 -7.28 0.16
C ARG A 21 4.35 -6.56 -1.17
N HIS A 22 4.90 -5.34 -1.16
CA HIS A 22 5.08 -4.55 -2.39
C HIS A 22 5.94 -5.29 -3.43
N ASN A 23 7.01 -5.98 -3.02
CA ASN A 23 7.87 -6.72 -3.94
C ASN A 23 7.10 -7.82 -4.73
N LYS A 24 6.17 -8.52 -4.08
CA LYS A 24 5.31 -9.53 -4.73
C LYS A 24 4.29 -8.93 -5.67
N ILE A 25 3.72 -7.78 -5.31
CA ILE A 25 2.83 -7.04 -6.19
C ILE A 25 3.59 -6.53 -7.42
N ILE A 26 4.79 -5.99 -7.24
CA ILE A 26 5.64 -5.50 -8.33
C ILE A 26 6.06 -6.65 -9.26
N GLU A 27 6.41 -7.82 -8.72
CA GLU A 27 6.69 -9.04 -9.48
C GLU A 27 5.46 -9.45 -10.33
N GLN A 28 4.26 -9.42 -9.76
CA GLN A 28 3.02 -9.68 -10.50
C GLN A 28 2.80 -8.65 -11.62
N MET A 29 2.94 -7.35 -11.33
CA MET A 29 2.79 -6.29 -12.32
C MET A 29 3.76 -6.46 -13.50
N PHE A 30 4.99 -6.88 -13.22
CA PHE A 30 5.98 -7.18 -14.25
C PHE A 30 5.56 -8.37 -15.11
N ASN A 31 5.11 -9.47 -14.49
CA ASN A 31 4.62 -10.66 -15.19
C ASN A 31 3.37 -10.39 -16.04
N GLU A 32 2.56 -9.39 -15.67
CA GLU A 32 1.43 -8.89 -16.46
C GLU A 32 1.86 -7.96 -17.62
N GLY A 33 3.16 -7.72 -17.81
CA GLY A 33 3.69 -6.94 -18.93
C GLY A 33 3.61 -5.42 -18.73
N LEU A 34 3.37 -4.93 -17.52
CA LEU A 34 3.20 -3.49 -17.25
C LEU A 34 4.51 -2.71 -17.24
N GLY A 35 5.65 -3.39 -17.24
CA GLY A 35 6.97 -2.78 -17.27
C GLY A 35 7.42 -2.17 -15.94
N MET A 36 8.75 -2.01 -15.83
CA MET A 36 9.47 -1.47 -14.69
C MET A 36 10.11 -0.12 -15.04
N PRO A 37 10.40 0.77 -14.07
CA PRO A 37 10.15 0.59 -12.63
C PRO A 37 8.71 0.95 -12.22
N VAL A 38 8.25 0.38 -11.09
CA VAL A 38 7.06 0.88 -10.37
C VAL A 38 7.46 2.12 -9.58
N ARG A 39 6.79 3.24 -9.84
CA ARG A 39 7.09 4.53 -9.19
C ARG A 39 6.67 4.48 -7.72
N GLN A 40 7.31 5.29 -6.87
CA GLN A 40 6.89 5.41 -5.48
C GLN A 40 5.44 5.89 -5.33
N SER A 41 4.98 6.78 -6.22
CA SER A 41 3.59 7.25 -6.26
C SER A 41 2.58 6.18 -6.69
N GLU A 42 3.06 5.06 -7.24
CA GLU A 42 2.22 3.92 -7.60
C GLU A 42 2.14 2.90 -6.47
N GLN A 43 2.96 3.03 -5.42
CA GLN A 43 2.95 2.14 -4.25
C GLN A 43 2.13 2.77 -3.12
N GLY A 44 1.41 1.94 -2.39
CA GLY A 44 0.47 2.39 -1.38
C GLY A 44 -0.24 1.23 -0.73
N PHE A 45 -1.47 1.45 -0.29
CA PHE A 45 -2.22 0.47 0.48
C PHE A 45 -3.69 0.51 0.14
N LEU A 46 -4.35 -0.63 0.31
CA LEU A 46 -5.81 -0.74 0.32
C LEU A 46 -6.30 -0.54 1.75
N THR A 47 -7.31 0.30 1.93
CA THR A 47 -7.95 0.50 3.23
C THR A 47 -9.18 -0.40 3.41
N SER A 48 -9.67 -0.49 4.65
CA SER A 48 -10.91 -1.19 5.00
C SER A 48 -12.16 -0.59 4.35
N GLU A 49 -12.09 0.64 3.85
CA GLU A 49 -13.16 1.29 3.08
C GLU A 49 -13.05 1.04 1.56
N GLY A 50 -12.04 0.28 1.13
CA GLY A 50 -11.87 -0.11 -0.28
C GLY A 50 -11.21 0.95 -1.15
N ARG A 51 -10.59 1.99 -0.58
CA ARG A 51 -9.84 3.00 -1.31
C ARG A 51 -8.35 2.69 -1.33
N PHE A 52 -7.70 3.07 -2.44
CA PHE A 52 -6.25 3.12 -2.52
C PHE A 52 -5.75 4.43 -1.90
N VAL A 53 -4.77 4.33 -1.02
CA VAL A 53 -4.06 5.47 -0.41
C VAL A 53 -2.57 5.32 -0.65
N ASP A 54 -1.86 6.44 -0.77
CA ASP A 54 -0.41 6.40 -0.89
C ASP A 54 0.25 6.04 0.46
N ARG A 55 1.58 5.91 0.45
CA ARG A 55 2.35 5.50 1.64
C ARG A 55 2.40 6.55 2.75
N TYR A 56 2.12 7.82 2.46
CA TYR A 56 2.12 8.90 3.43
C TYR A 56 0.78 8.95 4.16
N ASP A 57 -0.32 8.96 3.41
CA ASP A 57 -1.68 8.88 3.95
C ASP A 57 -1.88 7.57 4.72
N ALA A 58 -1.35 6.46 4.19
CA ALA A 58 -1.42 5.17 4.89
C ALA A 58 -0.70 5.19 6.24
N ALA A 59 0.40 5.94 6.39
CA ALA A 59 1.11 6.02 7.66
C ALA A 59 0.27 6.70 8.76
N VAL A 60 -0.48 7.73 8.39
CA VAL A 60 -1.42 8.42 9.30
C VAL A 60 -2.55 7.48 9.69
N LEU A 61 -3.21 6.85 8.71
CA LEU A 61 -4.31 5.92 8.95
C LEU A 61 -3.89 4.72 9.82
N ALA A 62 -2.74 4.13 9.52
CA ALA A 62 -2.20 2.99 10.28
C ALA A 62 -1.94 3.37 11.74
N PHE A 63 -1.36 4.55 11.99
CA PHE A 63 -1.11 5.03 13.34
C PHE A 63 -2.42 5.32 14.09
N GLU A 64 -3.36 6.03 13.48
CA GLU A 64 -4.68 6.34 14.06
C GLU A 64 -5.53 5.08 14.30
N ALA A 65 -5.32 4.02 13.51
CA ALA A 65 -5.94 2.71 13.68
C ALA A 65 -5.23 1.82 14.73
N GLY A 66 -4.09 2.25 15.27
CA GLY A 66 -3.26 1.49 16.20
C GLY A 66 -2.54 0.30 15.56
N GLN A 67 -2.32 0.33 14.25
CA GLN A 67 -1.57 -0.70 13.52
C GLN A 67 -0.05 -0.48 13.56
N THR A 68 0.39 0.74 13.88
CA THR A 68 1.79 1.06 14.18
C THR A 68 1.89 1.78 15.52
N GLU A 69 2.94 1.48 16.30
CA GLU A 69 3.16 2.13 17.60
C GLU A 69 3.60 3.60 17.47
N ILE A 70 4.24 3.94 16.34
CA ILE A 70 4.72 5.28 16.04
C ILE A 70 4.21 5.74 14.68
N LEU A 71 3.99 7.04 14.53
CA LEU A 71 3.70 7.65 13.24
C LEU A 71 4.96 7.61 12.36
N LYS A 72 4.87 6.86 11.25
CA LYS A 72 5.94 6.76 10.25
C LYS A 72 5.83 7.93 9.27
N SER A 73 6.96 8.39 8.73
CA SER A 73 6.97 9.41 7.67
C SER A 73 6.56 8.83 6.31
N CYS A 74 6.72 7.53 6.10
CA CYS A 74 6.33 6.79 4.91
C CYS A 74 6.17 5.32 5.28
N LEU A 75 4.95 4.79 5.16
CA LEU A 75 4.65 3.43 5.60
C LEU A 75 5.19 2.39 4.61
N SER A 76 5.90 1.38 5.09
CA SER A 76 6.28 0.19 4.30
C SER A 76 5.39 -1.00 4.65
N SER A 77 5.30 -1.99 3.76
CA SER A 77 4.54 -3.22 4.05
C SER A 77 5.08 -3.97 5.27
N GLU A 78 6.38 -3.84 5.50
CA GLU A 78 7.17 -4.39 6.60
C GLU A 78 6.88 -3.74 7.96
N ASP A 79 6.23 -2.56 7.97
CA ASP A 79 5.78 -1.93 9.21
C ASP A 79 4.48 -2.55 9.75
N LEU A 80 3.72 -3.27 8.92
CA LEU A 80 2.41 -3.85 9.27
C LEU A 80 2.42 -5.38 9.41
N TRP A 81 3.30 -6.05 8.66
CA TRP A 81 3.44 -7.51 8.59
C TRP A 81 4.92 -7.87 8.57
#